data_AF-A0A4S4KYK9-F1
#
_entry.id   AF-A0A4S4KYK9-F1
#
_cell.length_a   1.000
_cell.length_b   1.000
_cell.length_c   1.000
_cell.angle_alpha   90.00
_cell.angle_beta   90.00
_cell.angle_gamma   90.00
#
_symmetry.space_group_name_H-M   'P 1'
#
loop_
_entity.id
_entity.type
_entity.pdbx_description
1 polymer ?
#
loop_
_entity_poly.entity_id
_entity_poly.type
_entity_poly.pdbx_seq_one_letter_code
_entity_poly.pdbx_strand_id
1 'polypeptide(L)'
;MFADYRVPQILHHLRILTYPPHFTHLLHTHAMVPHGTREEVSVRAASVVAVDRVRAEIVGLRLAERQKGNDGEGRKEAEGEEVSSVLIDFYLWDLAKRIENGEERVAGIQTEEMLPAHRTRSIWY
;
A
#
# COMPACT_ATOMS: atom_id res chain seq x y z
N MET A 1 10.19 1.39 0.21
CA MET A 1 9.04 2.28 0.42
C MET A 1 9.54 3.66 0.80
N PHE A 2 9.07 4.69 0.11
CA PHE A 2 9.20 6.08 0.52
C PHE A 2 8.08 6.44 1.50
N ALA A 3 8.40 7.29 2.48
CA ALA A 3 7.45 7.68 3.53
C ALA A 3 6.49 8.79 3.04
N ASP A 4 5.72 8.53 1.98
CA ASP A 4 4.58 9.35 1.58
C ASP A 4 3.32 8.88 2.32
N TYR A 5 2.46 9.80 2.73
CA TYR A 5 1.23 9.52 3.47
C TYR A 5 0.03 9.13 2.59
N ARG A 6 0.21 9.11 1.27
CA ARG A 6 -0.72 8.53 0.29
C ARG A 6 -0.72 7.01 0.34
N VAL A 7 0.44 6.40 0.56
CA VAL A 7 0.61 4.94 0.63
C VAL A 7 -0.18 4.34 1.79
N PRO A 8 -0.06 4.81 3.05
CA PRO A 8 -0.92 4.32 4.13
C PRO A 8 -2.41 4.51 3.84
N GLN A 9 -2.80 5.64 3.23
CA GLN A 9 -4.19 5.94 2.88
C GLN A 9 -4.78 4.90 1.92
N ILE A 10 -4.09 4.58 0.82
CA ILE A 10 -4.55 3.55 -0.11
C ILE A 10 -4.49 2.14 0.49
N LEU A 11 -3.48 1.84 1.32
CA LEU A 11 -3.43 0.57 2.04
C LEU A 11 -4.62 0.37 2.98
N HIS A 12 -5.12 1.45 3.61
CA HIS A 12 -6.37 1.41 4.38
C HIS A 12 -7.58 1.18 3.47
N HIS A 13 -7.71 1.92 2.37
CA HIS A 13 -8.78 1.73 1.38
C HIS A 13 -8.86 0.29 0.87
N LEU A 14 -7.70 -0.33 0.61
CA LEU A 14 -7.55 -1.73 0.19
C LEU A 14 -7.73 -2.76 1.32
N ARG A 15 -8.05 -2.33 2.55
CA ARG A 15 -8.20 -3.18 3.75
C ARG A 15 -6.94 -3.94 4.17
N ILE A 16 -5.77 -3.47 3.73
CA ILE A 16 -4.47 -4.00 4.16
C ILE A 16 -4.09 -3.42 5.52
N LEU A 17 -4.41 -2.15 5.74
CA LEU A 17 -4.32 -1.49 7.04
C LEU A 17 -5.71 -1.22 7.60
N THR A 18 -5.81 -1.20 8.93
CA THR A 18 -7.03 -0.80 9.64
C THR A 18 -6.68 0.30 10.63
N TYR A 19 -7.50 1.34 10.67
CA TYR A 19 -7.33 2.45 11.59
C TYR A 19 -8.36 2.39 12.72
N PRO A 20 -7.97 2.78 13.95
CA PRO A 20 -8.91 2.91 15.03
C PRO A 20 -9.88 4.09 14.77
N PRO A 21 -11.13 4.04 15.28
CA PRO A 21 -12.16 5.06 14.99
C PRO A 21 -11.78 6.50 15.34
N HIS A 22 -10.98 6.70 16.39
CA HIS A 22 -10.52 8.04 16.76
C HIS A 22 -9.59 8.65 15.69
N PHE A 23 -8.79 7.80 15.05
CA PHE A 23 -7.83 8.25 14.04
C PHE A 23 -8.53 8.55 12.73
N THR A 24 -9.50 7.72 12.32
CA THR A 24 -10.32 8.02 11.14
C THR A 24 -11.10 9.33 11.31
N HIS A 25 -11.68 9.57 12.50
CA HIS A 25 -12.32 10.83 12.83
C HIS A 25 -11.35 12.02 12.71
N LEU A 26 -10.14 11.90 13.26
CA LEU A 26 -9.10 12.91 13.15
C LEU A 26 -8.77 13.23 11.68
N LEU A 27 -8.64 12.22 10.82
CA LEU A 27 -8.38 12.41 9.39
C LEU A 27 -9.53 13.13 8.66
N HIS A 28 -10.79 12.79 8.98
CA HIS A 28 -11.96 13.49 8.43
C HIS A 28 -12.03 14.97 8.83
N THR A 29 -11.58 15.32 10.02
CA THR A 29 -11.48 16.74 10.44
C THR A 29 -10.35 17.50 9.75
N HIS A 30 -9.57 16.83 8.89
CA HIS A 30 -8.38 17.39 8.25
C HIS A 30 -7.36 17.95 9.25
N ALA A 31 -7.38 17.43 10.48
CA ALA A 31 -6.47 17.84 11.53
C ALA A 31 -5.05 17.37 11.20
N MET A 32 -4.07 18.15 11.68
CA MET A 32 -2.67 17.78 11.57
C MET A 32 -2.40 16.56 12.45
N VAL A 33 -1.76 15.54 11.89
CA VAL A 33 -1.12 14.46 12.65
C VAL A 33 0.28 14.94 13.00
N PRO A 34 0.59 15.27 14.27
CA PRO A 34 1.88 15.83 14.61
C PRO A 34 3.00 14.78 14.44
N HIS A 35 4.15 15.23 13.96
CA HIS A 35 5.34 14.38 13.80
C HIS A 35 5.78 13.77 15.14
N GLY A 36 6.17 12.49 15.13
CA GLY A 36 6.68 11.80 16.31
C GLY A 36 5.59 11.37 17.31
N THR A 37 4.32 11.61 16.98
CA THR A 37 3.20 11.03 17.75
C THR A 37 3.13 9.54 17.52
N ARG A 38 2.49 8.83 18.47
CA ARG A 38 2.29 7.39 18.37
C ARG A 38 1.56 7.03 17.07
N GLU A 39 0.55 7.80 16.71
CA GLU A 39 -0.27 7.59 15.53
C GLU A 39 0.55 7.73 14.25
N GLU A 40 1.32 8.82 14.11
CA GLU A 40 2.18 9.05 12.94
C GLU A 40 3.22 7.94 12.77
N VAL A 41 3.94 7.61 13.85
CA VAL A 41 4.98 6.56 13.82
C VAL A 41 4.37 5.20 13.52
N SER A 42 3.21 4.88 14.11
CA SER A 42 2.53 3.60 13.90
C SER A 42 2.09 3.44 12.45
N VAL A 43 1.50 4.47 11.84
CA VAL A 43 1.06 4.44 10.44
C VAL A 43 2.24 4.23 9.50
N ARG A 44 3.37 4.89 9.74
CA ARG A 44 4.58 4.72 8.92
C ARG A 44 5.17 3.33 9.06
N ALA A 45 5.33 2.84 10.28
CA ALA A 45 5.84 1.50 10.53
C ALA A 45 4.92 0.42 9.92
N ALA A 46 3.60 0.57 10.11
CA ALA A 46 2.61 -0.36 9.57
C ALA A 46 2.62 -0.37 8.03
N SER A 47 2.84 0.77 7.38
CA SER A 47 2.95 0.85 5.92
C SER A 47 4.13 0.03 5.39
N VAL A 48 5.32 0.19 5.99
CA VAL A 48 6.52 -0.58 5.60
C VAL A 48 6.25 -2.08 5.71
N VAL A 49 5.73 -2.52 6.87
CA VAL A 49 5.39 -3.92 7.11
C VAL A 49 4.32 -4.42 6.12
N ALA A 50 3.32 -3.60 5.80
CA ALA A 50 2.27 -3.97 4.88
C ALA A 50 2.81 -4.22 3.46
N VAL A 51 3.64 -3.34 2.92
CA VAL A 51 4.21 -3.55 1.58
C VAL A 51 5.19 -4.72 1.56
N ASP A 52 5.96 -4.94 2.62
CA ASP A 52 6.83 -6.13 2.70
C ASP A 52 6.01 -7.42 2.69
N ARG A 53 4.85 -7.45 3.37
CA ARG A 53 3.92 -8.58 3.33
C ARG A 53 3.28 -8.75 1.96
N VAL A 54 2.85 -7.66 1.32
CA VAL A 54 2.31 -7.70 -0.06
C VAL A 54 3.36 -8.25 -1.02
N ARG A 55 4.62 -7.79 -0.91
CA ARG A 55 5.73 -8.32 -1.70
C ARG A 55 5.91 -9.82 -1.49
N ALA A 56 5.95 -10.27 -0.23
CA ALA A 56 6.11 -11.69 0.09
C ALA A 56 4.98 -12.54 -0.49
N GLU A 57 3.73 -12.05 -0.43
CA GLU A 57 2.58 -12.74 -1.01
C GLU A 57 2.67 -12.83 -2.54
N ILE A 58 3.04 -11.74 -3.23
CA ILE A 58 3.24 -11.75 -4.69
C ILE A 58 4.31 -12.77 -5.08
N VAL A 59 5.43 -12.82 -4.34
CA VAL A 59 6.49 -13.81 -4.57
C VAL A 59 5.96 -15.23 -4.35
N GLY A 60 5.21 -15.47 -3.27
CA GLY A 60 4.60 -16.76 -2.97
C GLY A 60 3.66 -17.24 -4.08
N LEU A 61 2.78 -16.37 -4.57
CA LEU A 61 1.85 -16.67 -5.67
C LEU A 61 2.59 -17.01 -6.97
N ARG A 62 3.61 -16.22 -7.35
CA ARG A 62 4.43 -16.50 -8.53
C ARG A 62 5.15 -17.85 -8.43
N LEU A 63 5.65 -18.21 -7.25
CA LEU A 63 6.28 -19.51 -7.02
C LEU A 63 5.27 -20.67 -7.12
N ALA A 64 4.07 -20.50 -6.57
CA ALA A 64 3.01 -21.49 -6.66
C ALA A 64 2.51 -21.69 -8.10
N GLU A 65 2.39 -20.63 -8.88
CA GLU A 65 2.04 -20.69 -10.32
C GLU A 65 3.10 -21.43 -11.13
N ARG A 66 4.40 -21.16 -10.87
CA ARG A 66 5.51 -21.89 -11.49
C ARG A 66 5.48 -23.39 -11.20
N GLN A 67 5.08 -23.77 -9.99
CA GLN A 67 4.94 -25.18 -9.61
C GLN A 67 3.76 -25.86 -10.31
N LYS A 68 2.66 -25.13 -10.57
CA LYS A 68 1.48 -25.65 -11.29
C LYS A 68 1.67 -25.71 -12.81
N GLY A 69 2.53 -24.85 -13.37
CA GLY A 69 2.78 -24.74 -14.82
C GLY A 69 3.91 -25.64 -15.36
N ASN A 70 4.52 -26.51 -14.54
CA ASN A 70 5.69 -27.30 -14.94
C ASN A 70 5.36 -28.66 -15.58
N ASP A 71 4.12 -28.85 -16.05
CA ASP A 71 3.69 -30.06 -16.79
C ASP A 71 3.96 -29.98 -18.31
N GLY A 72 4.64 -28.94 -18.81
CA GLY A 72 5.04 -28.90 -20.23
C GLY A 72 5.77 -27.64 -20.65
N GLU A 73 7.01 -27.84 -21.11
CA GLU A 73 7.78 -26.95 -21.99
C GLU A 73 8.08 -25.51 -21.52
N GLY A 74 9.26 -25.36 -20.90
CA GLY A 74 10.28 -24.49 -21.47
C GLY A 74 9.96 -23.01 -21.63
N ARG A 75 9.61 -22.31 -20.55
CA ARG A 75 9.80 -20.85 -20.47
C ARG A 75 10.89 -20.51 -19.47
N LYS A 76 12.11 -20.34 -19.98
CA LYS A 76 13.14 -19.48 -19.36
C LYS A 76 12.68 -18.03 -19.47
N GLU A 77 11.65 -17.66 -18.72
CA GLU A 77 11.23 -16.26 -18.58
C GLU A 77 11.54 -15.81 -17.14
N ALA A 78 12.60 -15.00 -17.06
CA ALA A 78 13.06 -14.20 -15.93
C ALA A 78 13.36 -14.96 -14.62
N GLU A 79 14.53 -15.59 -14.58
CA GLU A 79 15.27 -15.91 -13.34
C GLU A 79 15.72 -14.66 -12.55
N GLY A 80 15.34 -13.44 -12.95
CA GLY A 80 15.93 -12.20 -12.41
C GLY A 80 14.97 -11.08 -12.02
N GLU A 81 13.65 -11.19 -12.22
CA GLU A 81 12.73 -10.12 -11.80
C GLU A 81 12.29 -10.30 -10.35
N GLU A 82 13.17 -9.89 -9.44
CA GLU A 82 12.82 -9.73 -8.04
C GLU A 82 11.69 -8.70 -7.90
N VAL A 83 10.61 -9.06 -7.20
CA VAL A 83 9.52 -8.14 -6.92
C VAL A 83 10.06 -7.03 -6.02
N SER A 84 10.16 -5.81 -6.53
CA SER A 84 10.71 -4.68 -5.77
C SER A 84 9.63 -4.01 -4.92
N SER A 85 9.91 -3.82 -3.63
CA SER A 85 9.03 -3.05 -2.74
C SER A 85 8.93 -1.57 -3.15
N VAL A 86 9.91 -1.06 -3.90
CA VAL A 86 9.88 0.29 -4.48
C VAL A 86 8.83 0.38 -5.59
N LEU A 87 8.70 -0.65 -6.45
CA LEU A 87 7.70 -0.67 -7.51
C LEU A 87 6.28 -0.81 -6.95
N ILE A 88 6.10 -1.63 -5.91
CA ILE A 88 4.82 -1.74 -5.22
C ILE A 88 4.41 -0.39 -4.63
N ASP A 89 5.36 0.32 -4.03
CA ASP A 89 5.13 1.63 -3.45
C ASP A 89 4.69 2.68 -4.50
N PHE A 90 5.40 2.76 -5.63
CA PHE A 90 5.01 3.62 -6.75
C PHE A 90 3.63 3.25 -7.30
N TYR A 91 3.36 1.96 -7.49
CA TYR A 91 2.06 1.50 -7.96
C TYR A 91 0.93 1.92 -7.02
N LEU A 92 1.11 1.73 -5.70
CA LEU A 92 0.13 2.12 -4.69
C LEU A 92 -0.10 3.64 -4.70
N TRP A 93 0.97 4.43 -4.80
CA TRP A 93 0.86 5.88 -4.88
C TRP A 93 0.09 6.34 -6.13
N ASP A 94 0.42 5.79 -7.30
CA ASP A 94 -0.26 6.11 -8.56
C ASP A 94 -1.72 5.68 -8.52
N LEU A 95 -2.01 4.49 -7.98
CA LEU A 95 -3.38 4.00 -7.79
C LEU A 95 -4.17 4.97 -6.90
N ALA A 96 -3.58 5.44 -5.80
CA ALA A 96 -4.22 6.42 -4.93
C ALA A 96 -4.57 7.72 -5.69
N LYS A 97 -3.67 8.21 -6.56
CA LYS A 97 -3.90 9.39 -7.40
C LYS A 97 -5.00 9.16 -8.44
N ARG A 98 -5.00 8.03 -9.14
CA ARG A 98 -6.02 7.71 -10.14
C ARG A 98 -7.42 7.57 -9.52
N ILE A 99 -7.51 6.96 -8.34
CA ILE A 99 -8.77 6.88 -7.58
C ILE A 99 -9.25 8.27 -7.14
N GLU A 100 -8.35 9.11 -6.62
CA GLU A 100 -8.69 10.48 -6.22
C GLU A 100 -9.19 11.33 -7.41
N ASN A 101 -8.58 11.16 -8.59
CA ASN A 101 -9.01 11.85 -9.81
C ASN A 101 -10.30 11.25 -10.41
N GLY A 102 -10.79 10.12 -9.90
CA GLY A 102 -11.95 9.40 -10.44
C GLY A 102 -11.67 8.61 -11.72
N GLU A 103 -10.40 8.43 -12.09
CA GLU A 103 -9.96 7.69 -13.28
C GLU A 103 -10.06 6.18 -13.09
N GLU A 104 -9.88 5.70 -11.86
CA GLU A 104 -9.87 4.29 -11.51
C GLU A 104 -10.74 4.03 -10.28
N ARG A 105 -11.36 2.86 -10.22
CA ARG A 105 -12.02 2.34 -9.02
C ARG A 105 -11.62 0.88 -8.85
N VAL A 106 -11.29 0.51 -7.62
CA VAL A 106 -10.96 -0.87 -7.30
C VAL A 106 -12.24 -1.71 -7.40
N ALA A 107 -12.23 -2.71 -8.27
CA ALA A 107 -13.34 -3.64 -8.50
C ALA A 107 -12.94 -5.07 -8.13
N GLY A 108 -13.92 -5.92 -7.80
CA GLY A 108 -13.70 -7.34 -7.52
C GLY A 108 -13.24 -7.66 -6.10
N ILE A 109 -12.95 -6.66 -5.27
CA ILE A 109 -12.68 -6.82 -3.83
C ILE A 109 -13.48 -5.82 -3.00
N GLN A 110 -13.66 -6.12 -1.72
CA GLN A 110 -14.24 -5.17 -0.77
C GLN A 110 -13.19 -4.11 -0.41
N THR A 111 -13.60 -2.84 -0.50
CA THR A 111 -12.77 -1.69 -0.10
C THR A 111 -13.49 -0.87 0.97
N GLU A 112 -12.71 -0.09 1.72
CA GLU A 112 -13.22 0.93 2.64
C GLU A 112 -13.39 2.27 1.91
N GLU A 113 -13.97 3.28 2.56
CA GLU A 113 -13.93 4.64 2.02
C GLU A 113 -12.47 5.15 1.95
N MET A 114 -12.15 5.87 0.88
CA MET A 114 -10.86 6.54 0.75
C MET A 114 -10.82 7.74 1.72
N LEU A 115 -10.23 7.54 2.89
CA LEU A 115 -10.07 8.59 3.91
C LEU A 115 -9.22 9.76 3.40
N PRO A 116 -9.32 10.98 3.95
CA PRO A 116 -8.40 12.06 3.62
C PRO A 116 -6.94 11.69 3.87
N ALA A 117 -6.03 12.18 3.01
CA ALA A 117 -4.60 11.97 3.17
C ALA A 117 -4.11 12.55 4.51
N HIS A 118 -3.22 11.81 5.19
CA HIS A 118 -2.67 12.26 6.45
C HIS A 118 -1.90 13.56 6.26
N ARG A 119 -2.24 14.57 7.06
CA ARG A 119 -1.54 15.85 7.06
C ARG A 119 -0.50 15.85 8.17
N THR A 120 0.74 15.55 7.82
CA THR A 120 1.88 15.74 8.73
C THR A 120 2.69 16.95 8.30
N ARG A 121 3.38 17.59 9.26
CA ARG A 121 4.47 18.51 8.97
C ARG A 121 5.77 17.76 9.20
N SER A 122 6.30 17.17 8.14
CA SER A 122 7.71 16.76 8.09
C SER A 122 8.55 18.02 7.85
N ILE A 123 9.54 18.28 8.69
CA ILE A 123 10.51 19.38 8.51
C ILE A 123 11.61 19.05 7.48
N TRP A 124 11.41 18.03 6.64
CA TRP A 124 12.38 17.62 5.63
C TRP A 124 11.66 17.34 4.31
N TYR A 125 11.90 18.21 3.32
CA TYR A 125 11.76 17.98 1.89
C TYR A 125 13.15 17.78 1.30
#